data_AF-A0A7J9BYQ6-F1
#
_entry.id   AF-A0A7J9BYQ6-F1
#
_cell.length_a   1.000
_cell.length_b   1.000
_cell.length_c   1.000
_cell.angle_alpha   90.00
_cell.angle_beta   90.00
_cell.angle_gamma   90.00
#
_symmetry.space_group_name_H-M   'P 1'
#
loop_
_entity.id
_entity.type
_entity.pdbx_description
1 polymer ?
#
loop_
_entity_poly.entity_id
_entity_poly.type
_entity_poly.pdbx_seq_one_letter_code
_entity_poly.pdbx_strand_id
1 'polypeptide(L)'
;LVIRGTPNGQSIFTSRTSKTHHERIEFPLNCSNSVNLPQTCPENYPSVFQPQESSARTCPDYFWWIHQDLKQWKSSGITEDMIEREKSSADFRLVIVNGKAYVEKYDKPYQTRDVFTIWGILQLQRLYPGKVPDLDLLFFCGDDTLIKRRNYKGRYAALAPPVFHYCGEKAALDIVFPDWTFRGGAEVNIKPWEETLKAIKKGRERIKWTKREPYAYWKGNPYVAKDRVDLLKCNLSDKNDWNVRIYKQDWGKESQQSFKHSKLEDQCTHRSMVPVQHYWRIRRKNKCRDLKFAVEWGNNHPHEAQAIGEAGSKFIEETLTMQNVYDYMFHLLNEYSKLLKFKPTIPSKSHRVCAESAACLQKGLWKDFMVQSMVKSPSHKFPCALPPPYEPQAIQASLDREGKITRQVETLETEYWKKTKP
;
A
#
# COMPACT_ATOMS: atom_id res chain seq x y z
N LEU A 1 31.73 68.36 39.12
CA LEU A 1 32.04 67.08 39.81
C LEU A 1 31.26 65.97 39.12
N VAL A 2 31.85 64.78 38.92
CA VAL A 2 31.23 63.55 38.32
C VAL A 2 30.58 63.78 36.93
N ILE A 3 31.11 63.42 35.76
CA ILE A 3 32.03 62.35 35.27
C ILE A 3 31.38 60.96 35.04
N ARG A 4 30.94 60.78 33.78
CA ARG A 4 30.89 59.57 32.92
C ARG A 4 29.98 58.38 33.26
N GLY A 5 29.29 57.91 32.21
CA GLY A 5 28.69 56.58 32.10
C GLY A 5 28.07 56.38 30.70
N THR A 6 28.80 55.77 29.75
CA THR A 6 28.32 55.51 28.38
C THR A 6 27.53 54.19 28.28
N PRO A 7 26.35 54.16 27.64
CA PRO A 7 25.60 52.91 27.45
C PRO A 7 26.27 51.92 26.47
N ASN A 8 26.04 50.63 26.71
CA ASN A 8 26.64 49.52 25.97
C ASN A 8 26.22 49.47 24.49
N GLY A 9 27.16 49.13 23.60
CA GLY A 9 26.85 48.69 22.23
C GLY A 9 26.26 47.28 22.22
N GLN A 10 25.26 47.03 21.36
CA GLN A 10 24.65 45.71 21.21
C GLN A 10 25.49 44.81 20.29
N SER A 11 25.85 43.61 20.77
CA SER A 11 26.52 42.60 19.94
C SER A 11 25.49 41.84 19.09
N ILE A 12 25.61 41.94 17.76
CA ILE A 12 24.76 41.20 16.82
C ILE A 12 25.32 39.78 16.67
N PHE A 13 24.77 38.83 17.44
CA PHE A 13 25.08 37.41 17.29
C PHE A 13 24.45 36.82 16.02
N THR A 14 25.15 36.94 14.88
CA THR A 14 24.81 36.20 13.66
C THR A 14 25.07 34.70 13.85
N SER A 15 24.03 33.91 14.09
CA SER A 15 24.15 32.46 14.23
C SER A 15 24.48 31.81 12.88
N ARG A 16 25.77 31.50 12.66
CA ARG A 16 26.21 30.63 11.55
C ARG A 16 25.64 29.23 11.75
N THR A 17 24.47 28.96 11.17
CA THR A 17 23.95 27.60 11.01
C THR A 17 24.76 26.87 9.94
N SER A 18 25.93 26.35 10.33
CA SER A 18 26.73 25.47 9.51
C SER A 18 25.98 24.16 9.26
N LYS A 19 25.19 24.12 8.18
CA LYS A 19 24.68 22.86 7.63
C LYS A 19 25.87 22.03 7.16
N THR A 20 26.34 21.12 8.01
CA THR A 20 27.34 20.13 7.62
C THR A 20 26.77 19.28 6.51
N HIS A 21 27.34 19.43 5.32
CA HIS A 21 26.93 18.70 4.12
C HIS A 21 27.48 17.27 4.22
N HIS A 22 26.90 16.47 5.13
CA HIS A 22 27.26 15.07 5.29
C HIS A 22 26.96 14.32 4.00
N GLU A 23 28.00 13.70 3.45
CA GLU A 23 27.93 12.97 2.20
C GLU A 23 26.91 11.82 2.33
N ARG A 24 25.96 11.76 1.39
CA ARG A 24 24.87 10.81 1.45
C ARG A 24 25.41 9.43 1.09
N ILE A 25 25.53 8.55 2.09
CA ILE A 25 26.02 7.19 1.90
C ILE A 25 25.04 6.44 0.97
N GLU A 26 25.45 6.20 -0.27
CA GLU A 26 24.68 5.44 -1.26
C GLU A 26 25.13 3.97 -1.32
N PHE A 27 24.17 3.09 -1.61
CA PHE A 27 24.29 1.64 -1.64
C PHE A 27 23.99 1.12 -3.05
N PRO A 28 24.92 1.24 -4.02
CA PRO A 28 24.74 0.62 -5.34
C PRO A 28 24.70 -0.91 -5.22
N LEU A 29 23.90 -1.58 -6.04
CA LEU A 29 23.91 -3.05 -6.10
C LEU A 29 25.28 -3.54 -6.56
N ASN A 30 25.94 -4.35 -5.73
CA ASN A 30 27.19 -5.00 -6.10
C ASN A 30 26.90 -6.32 -6.84
N CYS A 31 26.58 -6.23 -8.12
CA CYS A 31 26.32 -7.40 -8.97
C CYS A 31 27.61 -7.98 -9.55
N SER A 32 27.88 -9.26 -9.30
CA SER A 32 28.99 -9.97 -9.94
C SER A 32 28.70 -10.18 -11.43
N ASN A 33 29.62 -9.74 -12.30
CA ASN A 33 29.50 -9.81 -13.77
C ASN A 33 29.37 -11.23 -14.35
N SER A 34 29.63 -12.26 -13.56
CA SER A 34 29.52 -13.67 -13.93
C SER A 34 28.08 -14.18 -13.85
N VAL A 35 27.44 -14.31 -15.01
CA VAL A 35 26.02 -14.70 -15.19
C VAL A 35 25.63 -16.01 -14.49
N ASN A 36 26.59 -16.91 -14.25
CA ASN A 36 26.36 -18.27 -13.72
C ASN A 36 26.79 -18.47 -12.25
N LEU A 37 27.24 -17.43 -11.55
CA LEU A 37 27.65 -17.53 -10.15
C LEU A 37 26.52 -17.05 -9.20
N PRO A 38 26.25 -17.77 -8.08
CA PRO A 38 25.35 -17.29 -7.04
C PRO A 38 25.79 -15.92 -6.53
N GLN A 39 24.87 -14.96 -6.54
CA GLN A 39 25.14 -13.60 -6.10
C GLN A 39 25.18 -13.58 -4.57
N THR A 40 26.35 -13.29 -4.00
CA THR A 40 26.58 -13.29 -2.56
C THR A 40 26.01 -12.03 -1.90
N CYS A 41 25.59 -12.16 -0.65
CA CYS A 41 25.11 -11.02 0.12
C CYS A 41 26.30 -10.28 0.76
N PRO A 42 26.53 -9.00 0.40
CA PRO A 42 27.70 -8.28 0.88
C PRO A 42 27.54 -7.88 2.35
N GLU A 43 28.66 -7.84 3.07
CA GLU A 43 28.75 -7.44 4.48
C GLU A 43 29.20 -5.96 4.63
N ASN A 44 29.30 -5.20 3.53
CA ASN A 44 29.78 -3.82 3.51
C ASN A 44 28.68 -2.76 3.71
N TYR A 45 27.40 -3.14 3.68
CA TYR A 45 26.31 -2.23 4.02
C TYR A 45 26.25 -2.02 5.54
N PRO A 46 26.00 -0.78 6.03
CA PRO A 46 26.00 -0.49 7.45
C PRO A 46 24.88 -1.26 8.15
N SER A 47 25.24 -2.00 9.20
CA SER A 47 24.31 -2.80 10.00
C SER A 47 23.39 -1.96 10.90
N VAL A 48 23.76 -0.71 11.18
CA VAL A 48 23.01 0.25 12.00
C VAL A 48 23.16 1.65 11.39
N PHE A 49 22.08 2.44 11.37
CA PHE A 49 22.14 3.87 11.03
C PHE A 49 21.32 4.72 12.01
N GLN A 50 21.84 5.90 12.38
CA GLN A 50 21.13 6.87 13.21
C GLN A 50 20.69 8.10 12.40
N PRO A 51 19.38 8.41 12.38
CA PRO A 51 18.83 9.63 11.79
C PRO A 51 19.40 10.94 12.37
N GLN A 52 19.27 12.02 11.60
CA GLN A 52 19.71 13.36 11.98
C GLN A 52 18.54 14.25 12.47
N GLU A 53 17.29 13.99 12.06
CA GLU A 53 16.13 14.71 12.58
C GLU A 53 15.81 14.26 14.01
N SER A 54 15.68 15.20 14.95
CA SER A 54 15.53 14.92 16.39
C SER A 54 14.13 14.50 16.85
N SER A 55 13.13 14.50 15.96
CA SER A 55 11.74 14.18 16.28
C SER A 55 11.02 13.49 15.13
N ALA A 56 10.34 12.38 15.42
CA ALA A 56 9.43 11.75 14.48
C ALA A 56 8.15 12.59 14.31
N ARG A 57 7.63 12.68 13.08
CA ARG A 57 6.27 13.18 12.81
C ARG A 57 5.25 12.08 13.12
N THR A 58 4.02 12.40 13.50
CA THR A 58 2.95 11.40 13.62
C THR A 58 2.72 10.67 12.30
N CYS A 59 2.49 9.36 12.33
CA CYS A 59 2.06 8.62 11.15
C CYS A 59 0.65 9.03 10.73
N PRO A 60 0.27 8.85 9.45
CA PRO A 60 -1.12 8.95 9.01
C PRO A 60 -2.07 8.10 9.86
N ASP A 61 -3.25 8.63 10.18
CA ASP A 61 -4.23 8.00 11.08
C ASP A 61 -4.50 6.53 10.78
N TYR A 62 -4.57 6.14 9.48
CA TYR A 62 -4.88 4.77 9.05
C TYR A 62 -3.91 3.70 9.58
N PHE A 63 -2.74 4.08 10.07
CA PHE A 63 -1.82 3.16 10.74
C PHE A 63 -2.44 2.52 11.99
N TRP A 64 -3.52 3.08 12.55
CA TRP A 64 -4.26 2.46 13.66
C TRP A 64 -4.74 1.03 13.35
N TRP A 65 -4.96 0.69 12.07
CA TRP A 65 -5.39 -0.65 11.65
C TRP A 65 -4.40 -1.76 12.06
N ILE A 66 -3.09 -1.44 12.18
CA ILE A 66 -2.07 -2.39 12.69
C ILE A 66 -2.49 -2.97 14.05
N HIS A 67 -3.01 -2.13 14.96
CA HIS A 67 -3.48 -2.57 16.29
C HIS A 67 -4.74 -3.44 16.24
N GLN A 68 -5.53 -3.36 15.16
CA GLN A 68 -6.80 -4.05 15.00
C GLN A 68 -6.64 -5.38 14.24
N ASP A 69 -5.70 -5.48 13.31
CA ASP A 69 -5.32 -6.73 12.65
C ASP A 69 -4.57 -7.64 13.63
N LEU A 70 -3.52 -7.11 14.29
CA LEU A 70 -2.75 -7.85 15.30
C LEU A 70 -3.52 -8.18 16.59
N LYS A 71 -4.73 -7.63 16.75
CA LYS A 71 -5.57 -7.74 17.96
C LYS A 71 -5.83 -9.18 18.40
N GLN A 72 -5.91 -10.13 17.45
CA GLN A 72 -6.19 -11.53 17.74
C GLN A 72 -5.16 -12.15 18.69
N TRP A 73 -3.89 -11.77 18.54
CA TRP A 73 -2.77 -12.34 19.30
C TRP A 73 -2.36 -11.53 20.53
N LYS A 74 -2.98 -10.36 20.78
CA LYS A 74 -2.56 -9.42 21.83
C LYS A 74 -2.59 -10.00 23.25
N SER A 75 -3.39 -11.04 23.51
CA SER A 75 -3.41 -11.78 24.78
C SER A 75 -2.81 -13.19 24.70
N SER A 76 -3.00 -13.92 23.59
CA SER A 76 -2.44 -15.26 23.42
C SER A 76 -0.93 -15.26 23.15
N GLY A 77 -0.41 -14.18 22.56
CA GLY A 77 0.84 -14.20 21.80
C GLY A 77 0.76 -15.11 20.57
N ILE A 78 1.91 -15.30 19.93
CA ILE A 78 2.17 -16.19 18.80
C ILE A 78 3.19 -17.24 19.25
N THR A 79 2.89 -18.52 19.09
CA THR A 79 3.82 -19.63 19.35
C THR A 79 4.51 -20.09 18.06
N GLU A 80 5.69 -20.71 18.17
CA GLU A 80 6.36 -21.35 17.03
C GLU A 80 5.47 -22.42 16.39
N ASP A 81 4.75 -23.18 17.23
CA ASP A 81 3.71 -24.14 16.87
C ASP A 81 2.53 -23.56 16.04
N MET A 82 2.23 -22.26 16.13
CA MET A 82 1.30 -21.61 15.18
C MET A 82 1.90 -21.46 13.78
N ILE A 83 3.19 -21.11 13.70
CA ILE A 83 3.91 -20.97 12.43
C ILE A 83 4.08 -22.36 11.79
N GLU A 84 4.55 -23.35 12.55
CA GLU A 84 4.83 -24.69 12.06
C GLU A 84 3.57 -25.40 11.51
N ARG A 85 2.40 -25.20 12.12
CA ARG A 85 1.12 -25.76 11.63
C ARG A 85 0.67 -25.23 10.27
N GLU A 86 0.85 -23.93 10.01
CA GLU A 86 0.25 -23.28 8.83
C GLU A 86 1.22 -23.17 7.63
N LYS A 87 2.45 -23.70 7.77
CA LYS A 87 3.44 -23.82 6.68
C LYS A 87 2.86 -24.39 5.39
N SER A 88 2.00 -25.42 5.49
CA SER A 88 1.42 -26.11 4.32
C SER A 88 0.47 -25.23 3.49
N SER A 89 0.05 -24.09 4.02
CA SER A 89 -0.93 -23.19 3.40
C SER A 89 -0.33 -21.85 2.96
N ALA A 90 0.94 -21.59 3.28
CA ALA A 90 1.67 -20.37 2.92
C ALA A 90 2.57 -20.64 1.70
N ASP A 91 2.77 -19.65 0.83
CA ASP A 91 3.70 -19.79 -0.30
C ASP A 91 5.15 -19.80 0.17
N PHE A 92 5.49 -18.98 1.17
CA PHE A 92 6.84 -18.89 1.73
C PHE A 92 6.85 -18.43 3.20
N ARG A 93 7.90 -18.85 3.91
CA ARG A 93 8.31 -18.31 5.21
C ARG A 93 9.51 -17.38 5.00
N LEU A 94 9.46 -16.18 5.58
CA LEU A 94 10.59 -15.26 5.67
C LEU A 94 10.95 -15.06 7.14
N VAL A 95 12.20 -15.33 7.48
CA VAL A 95 12.75 -15.14 8.83
C VAL A 95 13.83 -14.07 8.77
N ILE A 96 13.84 -13.15 9.73
CA ILE A 96 14.95 -12.22 9.96
C ILE A 96 15.62 -12.60 11.28
N VAL A 97 16.94 -12.77 11.25
CA VAL A 97 17.77 -13.03 12.43
C VAL A 97 19.04 -12.17 12.36
N ASN A 98 19.31 -11.39 13.41
CA ASN A 98 20.42 -10.42 13.48
C ASN A 98 20.46 -9.48 12.25
N GLY A 99 19.28 -9.02 11.80
CA GLY A 99 19.14 -8.15 10.62
C GLY A 99 19.39 -8.83 9.26
N LYS A 100 19.66 -10.13 9.21
CA LYS A 100 19.83 -10.90 7.95
C LYS A 100 18.56 -11.66 7.63
N ALA A 101 18.07 -11.54 6.39
CA ALA A 101 16.84 -12.17 5.93
C ALA A 101 17.11 -13.55 5.29
N TYR A 102 16.22 -14.50 5.56
CA TYR A 102 16.25 -15.88 5.08
C TYR A 102 14.86 -16.29 4.58
N VAL A 103 14.78 -17.00 3.46
CA VAL A 103 13.51 -17.42 2.85
C VAL A 103 13.49 -18.93 2.62
N GLU A 104 12.44 -19.58 3.10
CA GLU A 104 12.04 -20.96 2.75
C GLU A 104 10.76 -20.88 1.91
N LYS A 105 10.74 -21.49 0.72
CA LYS A 105 9.53 -21.53 -0.12
C LYS A 105 8.85 -22.89 -0.01
N TYR A 106 7.52 -22.89 0.01
CA TYR A 106 6.69 -24.09 0.15
C TYR A 106 5.89 -24.39 -1.13
N ASP A 107 5.32 -23.36 -1.75
CA ASP A 107 4.68 -23.44 -3.08
C ASP A 107 5.19 -22.33 -4.01
N LYS A 108 4.72 -22.32 -5.25
CA LYS A 108 5.01 -21.30 -6.26
C LYS A 108 3.81 -20.33 -6.40
N PRO A 109 3.96 -19.06 -5.99
CA PRO A 109 2.92 -18.06 -6.17
C PRO A 109 2.45 -17.88 -7.61
N TYR A 110 1.25 -17.32 -7.74
CA TYR A 110 0.82 -16.68 -8.98
C TYR A 110 1.74 -15.48 -9.29
N GLN A 111 2.42 -15.51 -10.44
CA GLN A 111 3.39 -14.47 -10.86
C GLN A 111 4.54 -14.30 -9.83
N THR A 112 5.35 -13.25 -9.97
CA THR A 112 6.50 -12.95 -9.08
C THR A 112 6.13 -12.13 -7.84
N ARG A 113 4.93 -12.41 -7.26
CA ARG A 113 4.40 -11.73 -6.06
C ARG A 113 5.36 -11.82 -4.87
N ASP A 114 5.86 -13.02 -4.59
CA ASP A 114 6.87 -13.27 -3.56
C ASP A 114 8.16 -12.48 -3.82
N VAL A 115 8.67 -12.48 -5.06
CA VAL A 115 9.93 -11.81 -5.41
C VAL A 115 9.85 -10.32 -5.09
N PHE A 116 8.75 -9.66 -5.46
CA PHE A 116 8.54 -8.24 -5.19
C PHE A 116 8.17 -7.94 -3.72
N THR A 117 7.56 -8.87 -2.98
CA THR A 117 7.33 -8.75 -1.52
C THR A 117 8.61 -8.99 -0.69
N ILE A 118 9.47 -9.92 -1.11
CA ILE A 118 10.82 -10.13 -0.54
C ILE A 118 11.68 -8.89 -0.83
N TRP A 119 11.66 -8.36 -2.05
CA TRP A 119 12.24 -7.05 -2.37
C TRP A 119 11.62 -5.93 -1.52
N GLY A 120 10.32 -6.04 -1.20
CA GLY A 120 9.57 -5.32 -0.19
C GLY A 120 10.34 -5.17 1.13
N ILE A 121 10.61 -6.30 1.77
CA ILE A 121 11.27 -6.35 3.09
C ILE A 121 12.76 -5.98 2.98
N LEU A 122 13.44 -6.35 1.89
CA LEU A 122 14.86 -6.04 1.68
C LEU A 122 15.16 -4.54 1.57
N GLN A 123 14.31 -3.73 0.89
CA GLN A 123 14.54 -2.27 0.90
C GLN A 123 14.09 -1.61 2.20
N LEU A 124 13.18 -2.21 2.98
CA LEU A 124 12.86 -1.74 4.33
C LEU A 124 14.10 -1.83 5.24
N GLN A 125 14.82 -2.96 5.18
CA GLN A 125 16.09 -3.13 5.90
C GLN A 125 17.17 -2.12 5.43
N ARG A 126 17.20 -1.75 4.14
CA ARG A 126 18.11 -0.73 3.60
C ARG A 126 17.71 0.71 4.00
N LEU A 127 16.42 0.97 4.19
CA LEU A 127 15.92 2.27 4.65
C LEU A 127 16.13 2.48 6.16
N TYR A 128 15.96 1.41 6.94
CA TYR A 128 16.11 1.40 8.39
C TYR A 128 17.11 0.33 8.89
N PRO A 129 18.42 0.44 8.56
CA PRO A 129 19.41 -0.53 8.98
C PRO A 129 19.50 -0.64 10.51
N GLY A 130 19.46 -1.87 11.00
CA GLY A 130 19.54 -2.19 12.43
C GLY A 130 18.29 -1.88 13.24
N LYS A 131 17.18 -1.48 12.60
CA LYS A 131 15.91 -1.15 13.29
C LYS A 131 14.76 -2.13 13.01
N VAL A 132 14.89 -2.98 12.00
CA VAL A 132 13.98 -4.12 11.75
C VAL A 132 14.38 -5.27 12.69
N PRO A 133 13.46 -5.79 13.53
CA PRO A 133 13.77 -6.79 14.55
C PRO A 133 13.96 -8.20 13.97
N ASP A 134 14.34 -9.14 14.84
CA ASP A 134 14.22 -10.58 14.56
C ASP A 134 12.73 -10.92 14.38
N LEU A 135 12.40 -11.62 13.29
CA LEU A 135 11.02 -11.83 12.82
C LEU A 135 10.85 -13.23 12.22
N ASP A 136 9.63 -13.75 12.31
CA ASP A 136 9.23 -15.02 11.68
C ASP A 136 7.85 -14.86 11.03
N LEU A 137 7.80 -14.90 9.69
CA LEU A 137 6.66 -14.44 8.89
C LEU A 137 6.24 -15.53 7.90
N LEU A 138 4.96 -15.92 7.94
CA LEU A 138 4.34 -16.69 6.86
C LEU A 138 3.62 -15.74 5.90
N PHE A 139 3.84 -15.89 4.60
CA PHE A 139 3.14 -15.15 3.57
C PHE A 139 2.29 -16.08 2.71
N PHE A 140 1.01 -15.75 2.56
CA PHE A 140 0.17 -16.28 1.50
C PHE A 140 0.00 -15.21 0.42
N CYS A 141 0.13 -15.62 -0.84
CA CYS A 141 0.22 -14.71 -1.99
C CYS A 141 -1.02 -14.75 -2.90
N GLY A 142 -2.11 -15.37 -2.46
CA GLY A 142 -3.38 -15.44 -3.18
C GLY A 142 -4.11 -14.09 -3.32
N ASP A 143 -5.32 -14.16 -3.89
CA ASP A 143 -6.27 -13.04 -3.92
C ASP A 143 -7.36 -13.19 -2.82
N ASP A 144 -7.74 -14.42 -2.49
CA ASP A 144 -8.71 -14.76 -1.43
C ASP A 144 -8.01 -15.01 -0.08
N THR A 145 -8.54 -14.46 1.00
CA THR A 145 -7.99 -14.64 2.36
C THR A 145 -8.11 -16.07 2.87
N LEU A 146 -7.13 -16.52 3.65
CA LEU A 146 -6.95 -17.89 4.10
C LEU A 146 -7.55 -18.13 5.50
N ILE A 147 -7.20 -17.30 6.49
CA ILE A 147 -7.43 -17.56 7.92
C ILE A 147 -8.82 -17.10 8.35
N LYS A 148 -9.85 -17.86 7.97
CA LYS A 148 -11.26 -17.49 8.22
C LYS A 148 -11.59 -17.44 9.72
N ARG A 149 -11.94 -16.24 10.22
CA ARG A 149 -12.30 -15.88 11.61
C ARG A 149 -13.43 -16.71 12.22
N ARG A 150 -14.22 -17.42 11.39
CA ARG A 150 -15.25 -18.36 11.86
C ARG A 150 -14.67 -19.63 12.52
N ASN A 151 -13.45 -20.03 12.16
CA ASN A 151 -12.81 -21.25 12.67
C ASN A 151 -12.16 -21.02 14.05
N TYR A 152 -11.60 -19.83 14.28
CA TYR A 152 -10.80 -19.52 15.47
C TYR A 152 -11.63 -18.75 16.51
N LYS A 153 -12.62 -19.46 17.09
CA LYS A 153 -13.54 -18.93 18.13
C LYS A 153 -13.55 -19.82 19.38
N GLY A 154 -13.96 -19.25 20.50
CA GLY A 154 -13.96 -19.94 21.79
C GLY A 154 -12.57 -20.50 22.12
N ARG A 155 -12.50 -21.80 22.46
CA ARG A 155 -11.23 -22.50 22.74
C ARG A 155 -10.18 -22.44 21.61
N TYR A 156 -10.60 -22.19 20.36
CA TYR A 156 -9.71 -22.11 19.21
C TYR A 156 -9.21 -20.69 18.90
N ALA A 157 -9.66 -19.66 19.63
CA ALA A 157 -9.26 -18.27 19.37
C ALA A 157 -7.75 -18.05 19.58
N ALA A 158 -7.18 -18.67 20.62
CA ALA A 158 -5.76 -18.62 20.95
C ALA A 158 -4.89 -19.58 20.11
N LEU A 159 -5.42 -20.13 19.01
CA LEU A 159 -4.73 -21.05 18.08
C LEU A 159 -4.71 -20.53 16.63
N ALA A 160 -5.14 -19.29 16.40
CA ALA A 160 -5.09 -18.66 15.08
C ALA A 160 -3.63 -18.50 14.60
N PRO A 161 -3.26 -18.97 13.40
CA PRO A 161 -1.94 -18.73 12.85
C PRO A 161 -1.84 -17.32 12.23
N PRO A 162 -0.72 -16.60 12.42
CA PRO A 162 -0.51 -15.31 11.79
C PRO A 162 0.04 -15.47 10.37
N VAL A 163 -0.83 -15.34 9.38
CA VAL A 163 -0.45 -15.32 7.96
C VAL A 163 -0.58 -13.90 7.43
N PHE A 164 0.48 -13.39 6.80
CA PHE A 164 0.50 -12.12 6.10
C PHE A 164 -0.10 -12.28 4.70
N HIS A 165 -0.95 -11.34 4.32
CA HIS A 165 -1.71 -11.40 3.06
C HIS A 165 -1.96 -9.99 2.50
N TYR A 166 -2.19 -9.90 1.19
CA TYR A 166 -2.39 -8.61 0.49
C TYR A 166 -3.83 -8.10 0.58
N CYS A 167 -4.80 -9.00 0.62
CA CYS A 167 -6.22 -8.68 0.80
C CYS A 167 -6.64 -8.91 2.26
N GLY A 168 -7.58 -8.10 2.78
CA GLY A 168 -8.21 -8.29 4.09
C GLY A 168 -9.74 -8.29 4.00
N GLU A 169 -10.42 -9.06 4.87
CA GLU A 169 -11.88 -8.99 5.01
C GLU A 169 -12.34 -9.16 6.47
N LYS A 170 -13.54 -8.66 6.81
CA LYS A 170 -14.09 -8.75 8.18
C LYS A 170 -14.30 -10.20 8.66
N ALA A 171 -14.43 -11.17 7.74
CA ALA A 171 -14.58 -12.59 8.05
C ALA A 171 -13.24 -13.36 8.16
N ALA A 172 -12.10 -12.67 8.02
CA ALA A 172 -10.75 -13.22 8.04
C ALA A 172 -9.93 -12.69 9.23
N LEU A 173 -8.74 -13.28 9.44
CA LEU A 173 -7.74 -12.93 10.46
C LEU A 173 -6.37 -12.63 9.86
N ASP A 174 -6.19 -12.85 8.56
CA ASP A 174 -4.99 -12.56 7.77
C ASP A 174 -4.50 -11.11 8.01
N ILE A 175 -3.19 -10.96 8.22
CA ILE A 175 -2.55 -9.70 8.57
C ILE A 175 -2.29 -8.92 7.28
N VAL A 176 -2.90 -7.73 7.12
CA VAL A 176 -2.82 -6.98 5.86
C VAL A 176 -1.46 -6.33 5.68
N PHE A 177 -0.73 -6.77 4.65
CA PHE A 177 0.59 -6.27 4.28
C PHE A 177 0.52 -5.44 2.98
N PRO A 178 1.23 -4.30 2.87
CA PRO A 178 1.30 -3.53 1.63
C PRO A 178 1.80 -4.39 0.46
N ASP A 179 1.02 -4.43 -0.63
CA ASP A 179 1.19 -5.43 -1.66
C ASP A 179 2.43 -5.20 -2.56
N TRP A 180 2.78 -6.24 -3.31
CA TRP A 180 3.97 -6.28 -4.16
C TRP A 180 3.97 -5.18 -5.24
N THR A 181 2.80 -4.69 -5.69
CA THR A 181 2.70 -3.71 -6.78
C THR A 181 3.23 -2.33 -6.40
N PHE A 182 3.40 -2.02 -5.11
CA PHE A 182 4.15 -0.84 -4.68
C PHE A 182 5.60 -0.84 -5.20
N ARG A 183 6.16 -2.03 -5.42
CA ARG A 183 7.48 -2.27 -6.05
C ARG A 183 7.41 -2.57 -7.55
N GLY A 184 6.23 -2.85 -8.06
CA GLY A 184 5.94 -3.15 -9.45
C GLY A 184 5.35 -4.56 -9.66
N GLY A 185 4.82 -4.78 -10.86
CA GLY A 185 4.33 -6.07 -11.35
C GLY A 185 4.70 -6.19 -12.82
N ALA A 186 5.85 -6.81 -13.08
CA ALA A 186 6.49 -6.82 -14.41
C ALA A 186 5.66 -7.56 -15.47
N GLU A 187 4.98 -8.64 -15.07
CA GLU A 187 4.07 -9.46 -15.91
C GLU A 187 2.92 -8.66 -16.51
N VAL A 188 2.47 -7.62 -15.79
CA VAL A 188 1.34 -6.76 -16.14
C VAL A 188 1.78 -5.30 -16.39
N ASN A 189 3.09 -5.07 -16.50
CA ASN A 189 3.72 -3.76 -16.74
C ASN A 189 3.30 -2.65 -15.75
N ILE A 190 2.98 -3.02 -14.50
CA ILE A 190 2.72 -2.06 -13.42
C ILE A 190 4.08 -1.58 -12.90
N LYS A 191 4.40 -0.31 -13.17
CA LYS A 191 5.63 0.33 -12.68
C LYS A 191 5.61 0.49 -11.14
N PRO A 192 6.77 0.61 -10.49
CA PRO A 192 6.86 1.02 -9.08
C PRO A 192 5.99 2.23 -8.76
N TRP A 193 5.46 2.27 -7.54
CA TRP A 193 4.41 3.22 -7.20
C TRP A 193 4.81 4.69 -7.36
N GLU A 194 6.07 5.07 -7.10
CA GLU A 194 6.53 6.44 -7.37
C GLU A 194 6.44 6.82 -8.85
N GLU A 195 6.85 5.93 -9.76
CA GLU A 195 6.83 6.20 -11.21
C GLU A 195 5.40 6.15 -11.77
N THR A 196 4.57 5.26 -11.23
CA THR A 196 3.12 5.25 -11.48
C THR A 196 2.46 6.56 -11.03
N LEU A 197 2.75 7.03 -9.82
CA LEU A 197 2.20 8.28 -9.29
C LEU A 197 2.73 9.51 -10.05
N LYS A 198 4.02 9.57 -10.40
CA LYS A 198 4.61 10.61 -11.28
C LYS A 198 3.95 10.63 -12.66
N ALA A 199 3.62 9.46 -13.21
CA ALA A 199 2.91 9.35 -14.48
C ALA A 199 1.44 9.82 -14.36
N ILE A 200 0.73 9.43 -13.30
CA ILE A 200 -0.67 9.84 -13.04
C ILE A 200 -0.78 11.37 -12.85
N LYS A 201 0.13 12.01 -12.10
CA LYS A 201 0.16 13.49 -11.96
C LYS A 201 0.26 14.17 -13.33
N LYS A 202 1.25 13.77 -14.14
CA LYS A 202 1.42 14.25 -15.53
C LYS A 202 0.21 13.94 -16.41
N GLY A 203 -0.43 12.78 -16.23
CA GLY A 203 -1.65 12.37 -16.93
C GLY A 203 -2.85 13.28 -16.62
N ARG A 204 -3.03 13.63 -15.34
CA ARG A 204 -4.07 14.57 -14.87
C ARG A 204 -3.94 15.95 -15.52
N GLU A 205 -2.72 16.44 -15.65
CA GLU A 205 -2.40 17.78 -16.17
C GLU A 205 -2.71 17.95 -17.67
N ARG A 206 -2.75 16.86 -18.45
CA ARG A 206 -3.05 16.89 -19.90
C ARG A 206 -4.42 17.50 -20.22
N ILE A 207 -5.43 17.24 -19.39
CA ILE A 207 -6.81 17.70 -19.60
C ILE A 207 -7.38 18.30 -18.30
N LYS A 208 -7.56 19.63 -18.32
CA LYS A 208 -8.26 20.39 -17.26
C LYS A 208 -9.64 19.80 -17.00
N TRP A 209 -10.07 19.76 -15.74
CA TRP A 209 -11.34 19.14 -15.31
C TRP A 209 -12.55 19.54 -16.17
N THR A 210 -12.70 20.84 -16.47
CA THR A 210 -13.79 21.39 -17.29
C THR A 210 -13.81 20.92 -18.74
N LYS A 211 -12.72 20.32 -19.24
CA LYS A 211 -12.61 19.72 -20.58
C LYS A 211 -12.67 18.18 -20.59
N ARG A 212 -12.89 17.55 -19.43
CA ARG A 212 -13.00 16.08 -19.32
C ARG A 212 -14.39 15.59 -19.67
N GLU A 213 -14.44 14.41 -20.28
CA GLU A 213 -15.70 13.80 -20.69
C GLU A 213 -16.63 13.57 -19.48
N PRO A 214 -17.92 13.95 -19.58
CA PRO A 214 -18.88 13.91 -18.47
C PRO A 214 -19.47 12.50 -18.26
N TYR A 215 -18.65 11.47 -18.42
CA TYR A 215 -19.06 10.06 -18.40
C TYR A 215 -18.38 9.32 -17.24
N ALA A 216 -19.09 8.33 -16.64
CA ALA A 216 -18.43 7.35 -15.79
C ALA A 216 -17.71 6.31 -16.65
N TYR A 217 -16.39 6.21 -16.47
CA TYR A 217 -15.53 5.29 -17.22
C TYR A 217 -15.10 4.09 -16.38
N TRP A 218 -15.11 2.89 -16.98
CA TRP A 218 -14.40 1.72 -16.46
C TRP A 218 -13.79 0.91 -17.59
N LYS A 219 -12.53 0.49 -17.43
CA LYS A 219 -11.89 -0.53 -18.25
C LYS A 219 -11.25 -1.57 -17.34
N GLY A 220 -11.46 -2.85 -17.62
CA GLY A 220 -10.87 -3.93 -16.83
C GLY A 220 -11.29 -5.33 -17.26
N ASN A 221 -10.61 -6.35 -16.73
CA ASN A 221 -11.00 -7.75 -16.94
C ASN A 221 -12.29 -8.03 -16.13
N PRO A 222 -13.40 -8.43 -16.78
CA PRO A 222 -14.66 -8.70 -16.11
C PRO A 222 -14.70 -10.08 -15.44
N TYR A 223 -13.90 -11.05 -15.88
CA TYR A 223 -14.07 -12.45 -15.49
C TYR A 223 -13.47 -12.81 -14.12
N VAL A 224 -12.64 -11.92 -13.54
CA VAL A 224 -12.04 -12.13 -12.20
C VAL A 224 -13.04 -11.94 -11.05
N ALA A 225 -14.25 -11.43 -11.29
CA ALA A 225 -15.29 -11.35 -10.26
C ALA A 225 -16.69 -11.23 -10.87
N LYS A 226 -17.66 -11.98 -10.33
CA LYS A 226 -19.07 -11.94 -10.77
C LYS A 226 -19.65 -10.52 -10.79
N ASP A 227 -19.31 -9.70 -9.80
CA ASP A 227 -19.73 -8.29 -9.74
C ASP A 227 -19.25 -7.44 -10.94
N ARG A 228 -18.12 -7.79 -11.57
CA ARG A 228 -17.61 -7.12 -12.79
C ARG A 228 -18.29 -7.64 -14.05
N VAL A 229 -18.68 -8.92 -14.10
CA VAL A 229 -19.55 -9.44 -15.17
C VAL A 229 -20.93 -8.76 -15.11
N ASP A 230 -21.49 -8.57 -13.92
CA ASP A 230 -22.73 -7.82 -13.72
C ASP A 230 -22.58 -6.32 -14.03
N LEU A 231 -21.39 -5.74 -13.87
CA LEU A 231 -21.10 -4.34 -14.23
C LEU A 231 -21.22 -4.10 -15.75
N LEU A 232 -20.85 -5.07 -16.60
CA LEU A 232 -21.02 -4.96 -18.05
C LEU A 232 -22.48 -4.69 -18.47
N LYS A 233 -23.45 -5.18 -17.69
CA LYS A 233 -24.90 -4.99 -17.93
C LYS A 233 -25.37 -3.54 -17.75
N CYS A 234 -24.52 -2.67 -17.22
CA CYS A 234 -24.80 -1.24 -17.08
C CYS A 234 -24.44 -0.43 -18.34
N ASN A 235 -23.81 -1.05 -19.34
CA ASN A 235 -23.63 -0.46 -20.67
C ASN A 235 -24.91 -0.70 -21.49
N LEU A 236 -25.76 0.32 -21.60
CA LEU A 236 -27.05 0.23 -22.27
C LEU A 236 -26.94 0.38 -23.80
N SER A 237 -28.04 0.15 -24.51
CA SER A 237 -28.14 0.33 -25.95
C SER A 237 -28.27 1.81 -26.35
N ASP A 238 -28.00 2.11 -27.62
CA ASP A 238 -27.92 3.46 -28.20
C ASP A 238 -29.22 4.29 -28.06
N LYS A 239 -30.34 3.65 -27.67
CA LYS A 239 -31.63 4.30 -27.41
C LYS A 239 -31.80 4.81 -25.96
N ASN A 240 -30.89 4.46 -25.05
CA ASN A 240 -30.96 4.78 -23.61
C ASN A 240 -29.56 5.07 -23.04
N ASP A 241 -28.93 6.18 -23.41
CA ASP A 241 -27.62 6.52 -22.84
C ASP A 241 -27.74 7.03 -21.39
N TRP A 242 -26.98 6.43 -20.48
CA TRP A 242 -26.84 6.85 -19.07
C TRP A 242 -25.50 7.53 -18.78
N ASN A 243 -24.75 7.93 -19.82
CA ASN A 243 -23.42 8.53 -19.72
C ASN A 243 -22.41 7.63 -18.96
N VAL A 244 -22.54 6.32 -19.18
CA VAL A 244 -21.72 5.24 -18.60
C VAL A 244 -20.97 4.54 -19.73
N ARG A 245 -19.67 4.27 -19.56
CA ARG A 245 -18.77 3.70 -20.57
C ARG A 245 -17.94 2.58 -19.95
N ILE A 246 -18.26 1.33 -20.27
CA ILE A 246 -17.71 0.15 -19.58
C ILE A 246 -17.08 -0.80 -20.61
N TYR A 247 -15.75 -0.90 -20.59
CA TYR A 247 -14.97 -1.63 -21.59
C TYR A 247 -14.36 -2.91 -21.02
N LYS A 248 -14.62 -4.05 -21.67
CA LYS A 248 -13.88 -5.30 -21.41
C LYS A 248 -12.42 -5.09 -21.81
N GLN A 249 -11.51 -5.23 -20.85
CA GLN A 249 -10.09 -5.40 -21.11
C GLN A 249 -9.80 -6.89 -21.31
N ASP A 250 -9.29 -7.25 -22.49
CA ASP A 250 -8.92 -8.61 -22.80
C ASP A 250 -7.46 -8.86 -22.40
N TRP A 251 -7.25 -9.63 -21.33
CA TRP A 251 -5.90 -9.89 -20.80
C TRP A 251 -5.01 -10.71 -21.74
N GLY A 252 -5.58 -11.53 -22.62
CA GLY A 252 -4.79 -12.24 -23.63
C GLY A 252 -4.17 -11.27 -24.63
N LYS A 253 -4.99 -10.33 -25.15
CA LYS A 253 -4.54 -9.31 -26.10
C LYS A 253 -3.62 -8.26 -25.45
N GLU A 254 -3.96 -7.78 -24.24
CA GLU A 254 -3.12 -6.80 -23.54
C GLU A 254 -1.76 -7.39 -23.15
N SER A 255 -1.69 -8.68 -22.77
CA SER A 255 -0.41 -9.37 -22.51
C SER A 255 0.50 -9.40 -23.75
N GLN A 256 -0.05 -9.79 -24.91
CA GLN A 256 0.66 -9.74 -26.21
C GLN A 256 1.13 -8.32 -26.58
N GLN A 257 0.50 -7.28 -26.03
CA GLN A 257 0.81 -5.87 -26.27
C GLN A 257 1.54 -5.20 -25.09
N SER A 258 2.04 -5.98 -24.12
CA SER A 258 2.75 -5.50 -22.91
C SER A 258 1.95 -4.47 -22.11
N PHE A 259 0.62 -4.62 -22.05
CA PHE A 259 -0.34 -3.77 -21.36
C PHE A 259 -0.27 -2.27 -21.74
N LYS A 260 0.25 -1.95 -22.94
CA LYS A 260 0.44 -0.57 -23.43
C LYS A 260 -0.83 0.28 -23.43
N HIS A 261 -2.01 -0.36 -23.55
CA HIS A 261 -3.32 0.31 -23.57
C HIS A 261 -4.07 0.23 -22.22
N SER A 262 -3.41 -0.26 -21.16
CA SER A 262 -3.97 -0.44 -19.81
C SER A 262 -3.40 0.54 -18.77
N LYS A 263 -2.55 1.48 -19.19
CA LYS A 263 -1.94 2.52 -18.37
C LYS A 263 -2.97 3.35 -17.58
N LEU A 264 -2.61 3.74 -16.36
CA LEU A 264 -3.47 4.57 -15.50
C LEU A 264 -3.37 6.06 -15.88
N GLU A 265 -2.18 6.51 -16.29
CA GLU A 265 -1.93 7.90 -16.69
C GLU A 265 -2.74 8.32 -17.94
N ASP A 266 -3.14 7.36 -18.77
CA ASP A 266 -3.88 7.59 -20.02
C ASP A 266 -5.41 7.55 -19.82
N GLN A 267 -5.91 7.10 -18.66
CA GLN A 267 -7.35 7.07 -18.33
C GLN A 267 -7.87 8.41 -17.74
N CYS A 268 -6.97 9.38 -17.52
CA CYS A 268 -7.23 10.68 -16.91
C CYS A 268 -8.10 11.65 -17.76
N THR A 269 -8.66 11.19 -18.88
CA THR A 269 -9.52 11.97 -19.79
C THR A 269 -10.97 12.10 -19.29
N HIS A 270 -11.40 11.24 -18.35
CA HIS A 270 -12.77 11.15 -17.82
C HIS A 270 -12.87 11.68 -16.37
N ARG A 271 -14.10 11.74 -15.85
CA ARG A 271 -14.41 11.97 -14.42
C ARG A 271 -14.52 10.61 -13.68
N SER A 272 -14.14 10.51 -12.41
CA SER A 272 -14.10 9.20 -11.68
C SER A 272 -14.29 9.33 -10.16
N MET A 273 -15.07 8.42 -9.54
CA MET A 273 -15.58 8.53 -8.15
C MET A 273 -15.94 7.16 -7.43
N VAL A 274 -15.70 7.07 -6.10
CA VAL A 274 -15.97 6.07 -4.97
C VAL A 274 -16.02 6.71 -3.51
N PRO A 275 -17.04 6.51 -2.63
CA PRO A 275 -17.47 7.36 -1.43
C PRO A 275 -17.08 8.87 -1.15
N VAL A 276 -18.10 9.67 -0.72
CA VAL A 276 -18.29 11.15 -0.56
C VAL A 276 -17.31 11.98 0.32
N GLN A 277 -16.01 11.66 0.37
CA GLN A 277 -15.00 12.58 0.93
C GLN A 277 -13.74 12.67 0.05
N HIS A 278 -13.44 11.58 -0.64
CA HIS A 278 -12.36 11.53 -1.61
C HIS A 278 -12.90 11.22 -3.00
N TYR A 279 -14.04 10.51 -3.11
CA TYR A 279 -14.66 10.14 -4.37
C TYR A 279 -16.26 9.98 -4.15
N TRP A 280 -17.11 9.10 -4.75
CA TRP A 280 -18.60 8.89 -4.51
C TRP A 280 -19.14 7.42 -4.72
N ARG A 281 -20.04 6.86 -3.87
CA ARG A 281 -20.33 5.38 -3.69
C ARG A 281 -21.32 4.71 -4.70
N ILE A 282 -21.12 3.40 -4.96
CA ILE A 282 -21.99 2.48 -5.74
C ILE A 282 -22.29 1.18 -4.95
N ARG A 283 -23.51 0.60 -5.01
CA ARG A 283 -23.88 -0.65 -4.30
C ARG A 283 -23.92 -1.86 -5.23
N ARG A 284 -23.47 -3.03 -4.75
CA ARG A 284 -23.41 -4.29 -5.53
C ARG A 284 -24.75 -4.70 -6.17
N LYS A 285 -25.88 -4.57 -5.46
CA LYS A 285 -27.21 -4.97 -5.97
C LYS A 285 -27.77 -4.02 -7.04
N ASN A 286 -27.69 -2.71 -6.81
CA ASN A 286 -28.34 -1.70 -7.66
C ASN A 286 -27.38 -1.01 -8.64
N LYS A 287 -26.14 -1.51 -8.77
CA LYS A 287 -24.98 -0.90 -9.43
C LYS A 287 -25.28 0.03 -10.63
N CYS A 288 -26.08 -0.39 -11.61
CA CYS A 288 -26.37 0.44 -12.79
C CYS A 288 -27.24 1.67 -12.49
N ARG A 289 -28.18 1.58 -11.55
CA ARG A 289 -29.04 2.69 -11.12
C ARG A 289 -28.28 3.70 -10.28
N ASP A 290 -27.40 3.21 -9.41
CA ASP A 290 -26.49 4.01 -8.60
C ASP A 290 -25.48 4.75 -9.51
N LEU A 291 -24.98 4.09 -10.57
CA LEU A 291 -24.10 4.71 -11.58
C LEU A 291 -24.79 5.83 -12.36
N LYS A 292 -26.02 5.61 -12.86
CA LYS A 292 -26.82 6.67 -13.54
C LYS A 292 -26.96 7.90 -12.64
N PHE A 293 -27.33 7.68 -11.38
CA PHE A 293 -27.48 8.78 -10.42
C PHE A 293 -26.16 9.50 -10.13
N ALA A 294 -25.06 8.76 -9.92
CA ALA A 294 -23.75 9.36 -9.67
C ALA A 294 -23.24 10.23 -10.85
N VAL A 295 -23.52 9.81 -12.09
CA VAL A 295 -23.17 10.57 -13.30
C VAL A 295 -24.03 11.82 -13.45
N GLU A 296 -25.36 11.70 -13.34
CA GLU A 296 -26.25 12.88 -13.42
C GLU A 296 -26.00 13.86 -12.28
N TRP A 297 -25.77 13.38 -11.05
CA TRP A 297 -25.40 14.22 -9.92
C TRP A 297 -24.08 14.95 -10.18
N GLY A 298 -23.02 14.24 -10.58
CA GLY A 298 -21.69 14.82 -10.82
C GLY A 298 -21.60 15.74 -12.05
N ASN A 299 -22.57 15.64 -12.98
CA ASN A 299 -22.69 16.56 -14.10
C ASN A 299 -23.50 17.82 -13.75
N ASN A 300 -24.47 17.71 -12.84
CA ASN A 300 -25.25 18.84 -12.32
C ASN A 300 -24.51 19.62 -11.20
N HIS A 301 -23.52 19.01 -10.54
CA HIS A 301 -22.71 19.59 -9.45
C HIS A 301 -21.21 19.58 -9.81
N PRO A 302 -20.79 20.29 -10.87
CA PRO A 302 -19.46 20.14 -11.46
C PRO A 302 -18.31 20.66 -10.58
N HIS A 303 -18.59 21.61 -9.67
CA HIS A 303 -17.60 22.16 -8.74
C HIS A 303 -17.37 21.23 -7.55
N GLU A 304 -18.45 20.67 -7.01
CA GLU A 304 -18.44 19.70 -5.92
C GLU A 304 -17.79 18.39 -6.37
N ALA A 305 -18.10 17.92 -7.59
CA ALA A 305 -17.44 16.79 -8.22
C ALA A 305 -15.93 17.05 -8.46
N GLN A 306 -15.53 18.28 -8.80
CA GLN A 306 -14.12 18.66 -8.90
C GLN A 306 -13.42 18.61 -7.54
N ALA A 307 -14.01 19.25 -6.52
CA ALA A 307 -13.44 19.33 -5.17
C ALA A 307 -13.27 17.93 -4.54
N ILE A 308 -14.22 17.03 -4.78
CA ILE A 308 -14.12 15.62 -4.41
C ILE A 308 -12.91 14.97 -5.10
N GLY A 309 -12.80 15.07 -6.43
CA GLY A 309 -11.69 14.48 -7.19
C GLY A 309 -10.31 15.04 -6.83
N GLU A 310 -10.24 16.32 -6.46
CA GLU A 310 -9.03 16.98 -5.96
C GLU A 310 -8.69 16.51 -4.54
N ALA A 311 -9.66 16.37 -3.64
CA ALA A 311 -9.46 15.83 -2.30
C ALA A 311 -9.03 14.35 -2.30
N GLY A 312 -9.54 13.53 -3.22
CA GLY A 312 -9.06 12.16 -3.43
C GLY A 312 -7.66 12.10 -4.00
N SER A 313 -7.36 12.94 -5.01
CA SER A 313 -6.00 13.07 -5.56
C SER A 313 -4.99 13.47 -4.49
N LYS A 314 -5.29 14.53 -3.72
CA LYS A 314 -4.44 15.05 -2.65
C LYS A 314 -4.15 13.99 -1.58
N PHE A 315 -5.18 13.26 -1.14
CA PHE A 315 -5.00 12.17 -0.18
C PHE A 315 -4.02 11.11 -0.70
N ILE A 316 -4.17 10.64 -1.94
CA ILE A 316 -3.24 9.65 -2.52
C ILE A 316 -1.82 10.22 -2.68
N GLU A 317 -1.69 11.49 -3.05
CA GLU A 317 -0.39 12.15 -3.25
C GLU A 317 0.39 12.45 -1.96
N GLU A 318 -0.30 12.74 -0.85
CA GLU A 318 0.30 13.11 0.44
C GLU A 318 0.35 11.93 1.43
N THR A 319 -0.68 11.08 1.44
CA THR A 319 -0.84 10.00 2.41
C THR A 319 -0.30 8.66 1.90
N LEU A 320 -0.49 8.31 0.63
CA LEU A 320 0.00 7.05 0.06
C LEU A 320 1.38 7.22 -0.59
N THR A 321 2.35 7.75 0.15
CA THR A 321 3.74 7.88 -0.30
C THR A 321 4.54 6.60 -0.04
N MET A 322 5.61 6.35 -0.80
CA MET A 322 6.49 5.20 -0.50
C MET A 322 7.10 5.28 0.89
N GLN A 323 7.37 6.47 1.43
CA GLN A 323 7.78 6.66 2.82
C GLN A 323 6.74 6.08 3.77
N ASN A 324 5.46 6.45 3.62
CA ASN A 324 4.39 5.94 4.48
C ASN A 324 4.13 4.43 4.28
N VAL A 325 4.38 3.89 3.09
CA VAL A 325 4.35 2.43 2.85
C VAL A 325 5.46 1.73 3.66
N TYR A 326 6.70 2.22 3.61
CA TYR A 326 7.79 1.67 4.42
C TYR A 326 7.56 1.84 5.92
N ASP A 327 7.06 2.99 6.37
CA ASP A 327 6.76 3.22 7.79
C ASP A 327 5.62 2.32 8.28
N TYR A 328 4.61 2.04 7.45
CA TYR A 328 3.54 1.08 7.78
C TYR A 328 4.12 -0.34 7.92
N MET A 329 4.97 -0.78 6.98
CA MET A 329 5.67 -2.06 7.08
C MET A 329 6.56 -2.13 8.34
N PHE A 330 7.28 -1.05 8.65
CA PHE A 330 8.13 -0.94 9.85
C PHE A 330 7.33 -1.15 11.12
N HIS A 331 6.23 -0.41 11.30
CA HIS A 331 5.40 -0.51 12.51
C HIS A 331 4.64 -1.81 12.60
N LEU A 332 4.09 -2.32 11.48
CA LEU A 332 3.42 -3.61 11.45
C LEU A 332 4.34 -4.73 11.91
N LEU A 333 5.58 -4.77 11.41
CA LEU A 333 6.57 -5.78 11.81
C LEU A 333 7.08 -5.55 13.24
N ASN A 334 7.24 -4.31 13.70
CA ASN A 334 7.63 -4.01 15.08
C ASN A 334 6.56 -4.38 16.11
N GLU A 335 5.28 -4.10 15.85
CA GLU A 335 4.20 -4.52 16.76
C GLU A 335 4.00 -6.04 16.69
N TYR A 336 4.20 -6.66 15.52
CA TYR A 336 4.17 -8.11 15.37
C TYR A 336 5.28 -8.82 16.16
N SER A 337 6.53 -8.35 16.12
CA SER A 337 7.65 -9.01 16.81
C SER A 337 7.44 -9.09 18.33
N LYS A 338 6.74 -8.11 18.94
CA LYS A 338 6.39 -8.10 20.37
C LYS A 338 5.40 -9.20 20.78
N LEU A 339 4.73 -9.83 19.81
CA LEU A 339 3.73 -10.87 20.03
C LEU A 339 4.34 -12.27 19.96
N LEU A 340 5.55 -12.42 19.43
CA LEU A 340 6.27 -13.69 19.36
C LEU A 340 6.67 -14.17 20.76
N LYS A 341 6.22 -15.36 21.15
CA LYS A 341 6.56 -16.03 22.42
C LYS A 341 7.77 -16.97 22.34
N PHE A 342 8.54 -16.85 21.26
CA PHE A 342 9.72 -17.64 20.94
C PHE A 342 10.74 -16.75 20.23
N LYS A 343 12.01 -17.14 20.23
CA LYS A 343 13.02 -16.45 19.40
C LYS A 343 13.01 -17.06 18.00
N PRO A 344 12.88 -16.26 16.92
CA PRO A 344 12.99 -16.76 15.55
C PRO A 344 14.28 -17.55 15.31
N THR A 345 14.15 -18.69 14.62
CA THR A 345 15.27 -19.57 14.24
C THR A 345 15.34 -19.70 12.71
N ILE A 346 16.55 -19.92 12.17
CA ILE A 346 16.74 -20.03 10.72
C ILE A 346 16.27 -21.42 10.25
N PRO A 347 15.23 -21.55 9.39
CA PRO A 347 14.75 -22.85 8.95
C PRO A 347 15.80 -23.58 8.12
N SER A 348 15.92 -24.90 8.28
CA SER A 348 17.02 -25.69 7.70
C SER A 348 17.05 -25.76 6.17
N LYS A 349 15.93 -25.48 5.49
CA LYS A 349 15.84 -25.36 4.02
C LYS A 349 15.79 -23.90 3.53
N SER A 350 15.89 -22.93 4.45
CA SER A 350 15.88 -21.52 4.08
C SER A 350 17.22 -21.09 3.48
N HIS A 351 17.16 -20.10 2.59
CA HIS A 351 18.34 -19.52 1.94
C HIS A 351 18.42 -18.03 2.29
N ARG A 352 19.63 -17.53 2.59
CA ARG A 352 19.85 -16.10 2.87
C ARG A 352 19.53 -15.28 1.63
N VAL A 353 18.81 -14.17 1.81
CA VAL A 353 18.47 -13.22 0.75
C VAL A 353 18.95 -11.81 1.06
N CYS A 354 19.21 -11.05 0.00
CA CYS A 354 19.69 -9.68 0.00
C CYS A 354 19.29 -8.97 -1.30
N ALA A 355 19.54 -7.67 -1.41
CA ALA A 355 19.21 -6.92 -2.62
C ALA A 355 19.94 -7.48 -3.86
N GLU A 356 21.18 -7.94 -3.69
CA GLU A 356 22.02 -8.53 -4.72
C GLU A 356 21.45 -9.86 -5.20
N SER A 357 21.14 -10.79 -4.28
CA SER A 357 20.57 -12.09 -4.63
C SER A 357 19.16 -11.99 -5.23
N ALA A 358 18.38 -10.98 -4.84
CA ALA A 358 17.05 -10.72 -5.38
C ALA A 358 17.08 -10.09 -6.79
N ALA A 359 17.97 -9.10 -7.01
CA ALA A 359 17.91 -8.22 -8.18
C ALA A 359 19.05 -8.38 -9.20
N CYS A 360 20.18 -9.01 -8.88
CA CYS A 360 21.31 -9.08 -9.81
C CYS A 360 21.12 -10.08 -10.96
N LEU A 361 20.36 -11.16 -10.74
CA LEU A 361 20.03 -12.17 -11.77
C LEU A 361 18.78 -11.82 -12.61
N GLN A 362 18.04 -10.78 -12.25
CA GLN A 362 16.82 -10.35 -12.95
C GLN A 362 17.14 -9.67 -14.29
N LYS A 363 16.18 -9.71 -15.23
CA LYS A 363 16.32 -9.17 -16.59
C LYS A 363 15.05 -8.40 -17.01
N GLY A 364 15.19 -7.43 -17.90
CA GLY A 364 14.09 -6.60 -18.40
C GLY A 364 13.29 -5.93 -17.28
N LEU A 365 11.96 -5.84 -17.43
CA LEU A 365 11.07 -5.12 -16.51
C LEU A 365 11.24 -5.51 -15.03
N TRP A 366 11.58 -6.76 -14.71
CA TRP A 366 11.88 -7.17 -13.34
C TRP A 366 13.10 -6.45 -12.77
N LYS A 367 14.19 -6.37 -13.55
CA LYS A 367 15.40 -5.63 -13.18
C LYS A 367 15.10 -4.13 -13.09
N ASP A 368 14.41 -3.60 -14.10
CA ASP A 368 14.12 -2.18 -14.22
C ASP A 368 13.27 -1.68 -13.05
N PHE A 369 12.20 -2.42 -12.70
CA PHE A 369 11.30 -2.06 -11.59
C PHE A 369 11.96 -2.23 -10.22
N MET A 370 12.82 -3.24 -10.03
CA MET A 370 13.64 -3.33 -8.82
C MET A 370 14.59 -2.13 -8.69
N VAL A 371 15.36 -1.80 -9.73
CA VAL A 371 16.31 -0.67 -9.70
C VAL A 371 15.60 0.68 -9.52
N GLN A 372 14.44 0.88 -10.16
CA GLN A 372 13.59 2.07 -9.98
C GLN A 372 13.00 2.18 -8.56
N SER A 373 12.69 1.05 -7.92
CA SER A 373 12.11 1.00 -6.56
C SER A 373 13.14 0.78 -5.44
N MET A 374 14.43 0.86 -5.76
CA MET A 374 15.52 0.59 -4.84
C MET A 374 15.73 1.73 -3.84
N VAL A 375 15.81 1.41 -2.55
CA VAL A 375 16.28 2.35 -1.53
C VAL A 375 17.79 2.48 -1.66
N LYS A 376 18.24 3.68 -2.05
CA LYS A 376 19.65 3.98 -2.32
C LYS A 376 20.47 4.36 -1.09
N SER A 377 19.84 4.86 -0.02
CA SER A 377 20.51 5.28 1.22
C SER A 377 19.63 4.93 2.42
N PRO A 378 20.15 4.98 3.67
CA PRO A 378 19.31 4.99 4.85
C PRO A 378 18.38 6.21 4.87
N SER A 379 17.35 6.18 5.70
CA SER A 379 16.57 7.38 6.02
C SER A 379 17.33 8.25 7.02
N HIS A 380 17.51 9.53 6.68
CA HIS A 380 18.00 10.57 7.60
C HIS A 380 16.94 10.99 8.64
N LYS A 381 15.73 10.42 8.56
CA LYS A 381 14.58 10.65 9.44
C LYS A 381 14.30 9.40 10.27
N PHE A 382 13.78 9.56 11.48
CA PHE A 382 13.12 8.45 12.15
C PHE A 382 11.86 8.02 11.37
N PRO A 383 11.45 6.75 11.44
CA PRO A 383 10.07 6.37 11.11
C PRO A 383 9.08 7.26 11.86
N CYS A 384 7.92 7.51 11.29
CA CYS A 384 6.86 8.28 11.93
C CYS A 384 6.43 7.66 13.28
N ALA A 385 5.82 8.45 14.17
CA ALA A 385 5.28 7.96 15.44
C ALA A 385 3.92 7.28 15.20
N LEU A 386 3.84 5.97 15.46
CA LEU A 386 2.62 5.16 15.34
C LEU A 386 1.52 5.73 16.26
N PRO A 387 0.32 6.08 15.75
CA PRO A 387 -0.80 6.47 16.60
C PRO A 387 -1.19 5.35 17.58
N PRO A 388 -1.74 5.69 18.76
CA PRO A 388 -2.27 4.69 19.69
C PRO A 388 -3.45 3.93 19.07
N PRO A 389 -3.82 2.75 19.61
CA PRO A 389 -5.08 2.11 19.25
C PRO A 389 -6.25 3.06 19.52
N TYR A 390 -7.21 3.16 18.60
CA TYR A 390 -8.43 3.89 18.87
C TYR A 390 -9.26 3.21 19.96
N GLU A 391 -9.78 4.03 20.89
CA GLU A 391 -10.80 3.61 21.83
C GLU A 391 -12.04 3.06 21.08
N PRO A 392 -12.76 2.06 21.63
CA PRO A 392 -13.93 1.47 20.98
C PRO A 392 -14.99 2.51 20.58
N GLN A 393 -15.11 3.59 21.36
CA GLN A 393 -16.00 4.72 21.09
C GLN A 393 -15.59 5.51 19.83
N ALA A 394 -14.29 5.71 19.59
CA ALA A 394 -13.79 6.42 18.41
C ALA A 394 -13.95 5.56 17.14
N ILE A 395 -13.72 4.24 17.24
CA ILE A 395 -14.01 3.29 16.16
C ILE A 395 -15.49 3.33 15.81
N GLN A 396 -16.38 3.27 16.81
CA GLN A 396 -17.82 3.33 16.59
C GLN A 396 -18.26 4.66 15.98
N ALA A 397 -17.75 5.80 16.48
CA ALA A 397 -18.05 7.12 15.91
C ALA A 397 -17.60 7.26 14.44
N SER A 398 -16.49 6.62 14.05
CA SER A 398 -16.05 6.57 12.65
C SER A 398 -17.03 5.74 11.79
N LEU A 399 -17.45 4.56 12.28
CA LEU A 399 -18.43 3.70 11.59
C LEU A 399 -19.81 4.38 11.48
N ASP A 400 -20.23 5.12 12.50
CA ASP A 400 -21.48 5.89 12.50
C ASP A 400 -21.41 7.09 11.54
N ARG A 401 -20.23 7.72 11.40
CA ARG A 401 -19.98 8.76 10.38
C ARG A 401 -20.06 8.19 8.96
N GLU A 402 -19.42 7.05 8.68
CA GLU A 402 -19.56 6.34 7.40
C GLU A 402 -21.00 5.93 7.12
N GLY A 403 -21.71 5.45 8.15
CA GLY A 403 -23.12 5.07 8.09
C GLY A 403 -24.03 6.26 7.79
N LYS A 404 -23.80 7.41 8.43
CA LYS A 404 -24.53 8.66 8.17
C LYS A 404 -24.32 9.16 6.75
N ILE A 405 -23.07 9.23 6.28
CA ILE A 405 -22.73 9.63 4.89
C ILE A 405 -23.37 8.67 3.89
N THR A 406 -23.33 7.36 4.15
CA THR A 406 -23.98 6.35 3.31
C THR A 406 -25.49 6.61 3.21
N ARG A 407 -26.18 6.76 4.35
CA ARG A 407 -27.63 7.03 4.38
C ARG A 407 -27.99 8.32 3.64
N GLN A 408 -27.18 9.37 3.72
CA GLN A 408 -27.42 10.61 2.98
C GLN A 408 -27.41 10.38 1.45
N VAL A 409 -26.45 9.62 0.92
CA VAL A 409 -26.44 9.25 -0.51
C VAL A 409 -27.66 8.40 -0.87
N GLU A 410 -27.99 7.40 -0.04
CA GLU A 410 -29.14 6.53 -0.30
C GLU A 410 -30.49 7.27 -0.24
N THR A 411 -30.61 8.32 0.58
CA THR A 411 -31.76 9.23 0.57
C THR A 411 -31.82 10.05 -0.72
N LEU A 412 -30.71 10.67 -1.14
CA LEU A 412 -30.66 11.46 -2.38
C LEU A 412 -30.99 10.60 -3.62
N GLU A 413 -30.43 9.39 -3.71
CA GLU A 413 -30.80 8.39 -4.72
C GLU A 413 -32.30 8.06 -4.68
N THR A 414 -32.85 7.83 -3.48
CA THR A 414 -34.26 7.46 -3.31
C THR A 414 -35.21 8.59 -3.69
N GLU A 415 -34.85 9.84 -3.41
CA GLU A 415 -35.60 11.01 -3.86
C GLU A 415 -35.52 11.21 -5.37
N TYR A 416 -34.33 11.09 -5.95
CA TYR A 416 -34.13 11.12 -7.39
C TYR A 416 -35.03 10.06 -8.08
N TRP A 417 -34.96 8.80 -7.63
CA TRP A 417 -35.75 7.70 -8.20
C TRP A 417 -37.25 7.75 -7.85
N LYS A 418 -37.69 8.65 -6.96
CA LYS A 418 -39.11 9.03 -6.81
C LYS A 418 -39.50 10.09 -7.84
N LYS A 419 -38.67 11.11 -8.04
CA LYS A 419 -38.88 12.24 -8.97
C LYS A 419 -38.76 11.84 -10.45
N THR A 420 -38.03 10.76 -10.77
CA THR A 420 -37.88 10.22 -12.14
C THR A 420 -38.68 8.94 -12.40
N LYS A 421 -39.77 8.71 -11.67
CA LYS A 421 -40.84 7.82 -12.15
C LYS A 421 -41.76 8.61 -13.09
N PRO A 422 -42.27 8.00 -14.17
CA PRO A 422 -43.46 8.51 -14.85
C PRO A 422 -44.70 8.36 -13.95
#